data_AF-A0A7C3U2I8-F1
#
_entry.id   AF-A0A7C3U2I8-F1
#
_cell.length_a   1.000
_cell.length_b   1.000
_cell.length_c   1.000
_cell.angle_alpha   90.00
_cell.angle_beta   90.00
_cell.angle_gamma   90.00
#
_symmetry.space_group_name_H-M   'P 1'
#
loop_
_entity.id
_entity.type
_entity.pdbx_description
1 polymer ?
#
loop_
_entity_poly.entity_id
_entity_poly.type
_entity_poly.pdbx_seq_one_letter_code
_entity_poly.pdbx_strand_id
1 'polypeptide(L)'
;MPERERDYRNREISWSEIDKRRDRSRHVSRDEERPRSRKERGKAEWLRKLALKEANKLFQGKQGTPAHDQAVSRLQEHLGTKKFKTLAKKYLEEYGRPQHWGIQYLFLDYPDPELVMDLLRDMAEDYPRRSLREQQAFLSKLRTLRALAEDGEVRDLAAEILASLSAAE
;
A
#
# COMPACT_ATOMS: atom_id res chain seq x y z
N MET A 1 -52.60 74.51 -14.84
CA MET A 1 -52.92 73.40 -13.93
C MET A 1 -51.93 72.26 -14.20
N PRO A 2 -51.30 71.67 -13.16
CA PRO A 2 -49.96 71.09 -13.24
C PRO A 2 -49.89 69.56 -13.44
N GLU A 3 -48.66 69.08 -13.61
CA GLU A 3 -48.19 67.77 -14.04
C GLU A 3 -48.58 66.58 -13.15
N ARG A 4 -48.85 65.43 -13.78
CA ARG A 4 -49.13 64.14 -13.12
C ARG A 4 -47.82 63.44 -12.74
N GLU A 5 -47.46 63.54 -11.47
CA GLU A 5 -46.47 62.66 -10.83
C GLU A 5 -47.01 61.21 -10.81
N ARG A 6 -46.25 60.27 -11.41
CA ARG A 6 -46.59 58.84 -11.40
C ARG A 6 -46.12 58.22 -10.10
N ASP A 7 -47.07 57.80 -9.28
CA ASP A 7 -46.82 57.12 -8.01
C ASP A 7 -46.40 55.65 -8.26
N TYR A 8 -45.10 55.37 -8.15
CA TYR A 8 -44.49 54.04 -8.33
C TYR A 8 -44.54 53.16 -7.07
N ARG A 9 -45.42 53.45 -6.09
CA ARG A 9 -45.38 52.79 -4.77
C ARG A 9 -46.23 51.52 -4.63
N ASN A 10 -47.09 51.17 -5.59
CA ASN A 10 -48.03 50.06 -5.42
C ASN A 10 -48.01 49.04 -6.57
N ARG A 11 -46.83 48.46 -6.85
CA ARG A 11 -46.76 47.23 -7.65
C ARG A 11 -46.78 46.04 -6.70
N GLU A 12 -47.91 45.34 -6.64
CA GLU A 12 -48.03 44.04 -5.96
C GLU A 12 -46.97 43.10 -6.53
N ILE A 13 -46.01 42.73 -5.68
CA ILE A 13 -44.90 41.87 -6.08
C ILE A 13 -45.47 40.46 -6.24
N SER A 14 -45.43 39.93 -7.46
CA SER A 14 -45.85 38.55 -7.74
C SER A 14 -44.98 37.55 -6.98
N TRP A 15 -45.58 36.45 -6.52
CA TRP A 15 -44.86 35.34 -5.88
C TRP A 15 -43.70 34.81 -6.74
N SER A 16 -43.85 34.77 -8.07
CA SER A 16 -42.76 34.38 -8.98
C SER A 16 -41.59 35.39 -9.00
N GLU A 17 -41.86 36.65 -8.66
CA GLU A 17 -40.88 37.72 -8.61
C GLU A 17 -40.13 37.74 -7.28
N ILE A 18 -40.80 37.33 -6.19
CA ILE A 18 -40.16 37.04 -4.89
C ILE A 18 -39.19 35.86 -5.04
N ASP A 19 -39.60 34.79 -5.71
CA ASP A 19 -38.76 33.60 -5.91
C ASP A 19 -37.51 33.93 -6.76
N LYS A 20 -37.69 34.70 -7.84
CA LYS A 20 -36.59 35.24 -8.64
C LYS A 20 -35.64 36.17 -7.88
N ARG A 21 -36.11 36.83 -6.81
CA ARG A 21 -35.27 37.67 -5.94
C ARG A 21 -34.53 36.82 -4.91
N ARG A 22 -35.14 35.74 -4.43
CA ARG A 22 -34.53 34.77 -3.51
C ARG A 22 -33.36 34.03 -4.17
N ASP A 23 -33.51 33.62 -5.43
CA ASP A 23 -32.44 32.99 -6.23
C ASP A 23 -31.27 33.93 -6.55
N ARG A 24 -31.49 35.25 -6.50
CA ARG A 24 -30.46 36.28 -6.72
C ARG A 24 -29.76 36.74 -5.44
N SER A 25 -30.11 36.14 -4.30
CA SER A 25 -29.41 36.38 -3.03
C SER A 25 -27.95 35.94 -3.14
N ARG A 26 -27.04 36.92 -3.10
CA ARG A 26 -25.59 36.72 -3.03
C ARG A 26 -25.14 35.91 -1.81
N HIS A 27 -26.02 35.67 -0.85
CA HIS A 27 -25.74 34.97 0.41
C HIS A 27 -26.24 33.53 0.45
N VAL A 28 -27.03 33.09 -0.54
CA VAL A 28 -27.18 31.67 -0.82
C VAL A 28 -26.12 31.32 -1.85
N SER A 29 -24.85 31.44 -1.44
CA SER A 29 -23.81 30.68 -2.11
C SER A 29 -24.28 29.24 -2.02
N ARG A 30 -24.78 28.73 -3.15
CA ARG A 30 -24.64 27.35 -3.54
C ARG A 30 -23.33 26.88 -2.91
N ASP A 31 -23.41 25.94 -1.97
CA ASP A 31 -22.27 25.09 -1.62
C ASP A 31 -21.94 24.25 -2.87
N GLU A 32 -21.58 24.92 -3.96
CA GLU A 32 -20.66 24.37 -4.94
C GLU A 32 -19.39 24.18 -4.14
N GLU A 33 -19.15 22.93 -3.75
CA GLU A 33 -17.89 22.47 -3.17
C GLU A 33 -16.76 23.21 -3.86
N ARG A 34 -16.21 24.25 -3.20
CA ARG A 34 -15.13 25.04 -3.79
C ARG A 34 -14.07 24.05 -4.23
N PRO A 35 -13.61 24.08 -5.49
CA PRO A 35 -12.65 23.11 -5.97
C PRO A 35 -11.44 23.20 -5.04
N ARG A 36 -11.23 22.14 -4.23
CA ARG A 36 -10.17 22.09 -3.21
C ARG A 36 -8.88 22.55 -3.86
N SER A 37 -8.19 23.51 -3.24
CA SER A 37 -6.91 23.98 -3.73
C SER A 37 -5.94 22.80 -3.87
N ARG A 38 -4.94 22.91 -4.75
CA ARG A 38 -3.92 21.85 -4.93
C ARG A 38 -3.27 21.42 -3.60
N LYS A 39 -3.13 22.36 -2.67
CA LYS A 39 -2.59 22.13 -1.31
C LYS A 39 -3.57 21.35 -0.42
N GLU A 40 -4.86 21.65 -0.48
CA GLU A 40 -5.91 20.92 0.26
C GLU A 40 -6.14 19.51 -0.31
N ARG A 41 -6.05 19.33 -1.63
CA ARG A 41 -6.06 18.01 -2.27
C ARG A 41 -4.87 17.17 -1.81
N GLY A 42 -3.66 17.73 -1.80
CA GLY A 42 -2.47 17.04 -1.30
C GLY A 42 -2.57 16.64 0.18
N LYS A 43 -3.12 17.52 1.04
CA LYS A 43 -3.37 17.20 2.45
C LYS A 43 -4.42 16.10 2.61
N ALA A 44 -5.50 16.13 1.82
CA ALA A 44 -6.54 15.12 1.84
C ALA A 44 -6.04 13.76 1.33
N GLU A 45 -5.21 13.73 0.29
CA GLU A 45 -4.55 12.52 -0.19
C GLU A 45 -3.58 11.95 0.85
N TRP A 46 -2.82 12.79 1.54
CA TRP A 46 -1.94 12.37 2.61
C TRP A 46 -2.73 11.76 3.79
N LEU A 47 -3.82 12.41 4.22
CA LEU A 47 -4.71 11.88 5.27
C LEU A 47 -5.37 10.56 4.85
N ARG A 48 -5.82 10.45 3.59
CA ARG A 48 -6.35 9.18 3.05
C ARG A 48 -5.31 8.07 3.05
N LYS A 49 -4.08 8.37 2.65
CA LYS A 49 -2.96 7.40 2.71
C LYS A 49 -2.64 6.99 4.13
N LEU A 50 -2.69 7.92 5.09
CA LEU A 50 -2.48 7.62 6.51
C LEU A 50 -3.60 6.74 7.06
N ALA A 51 -4.86 7.08 6.79
CA ALA A 51 -6.02 6.30 7.19
C ALA A 51 -6.03 4.89 6.57
N LEU A 52 -5.65 4.77 5.28
CA LEU A 52 -5.50 3.47 4.62
C LEU A 52 -4.38 2.64 5.27
N LYS A 53 -3.27 3.28 5.64
CA LYS A 53 -2.16 2.63 6.33
C LYS A 53 -2.57 2.16 7.72
N GLU A 54 -3.31 2.96 8.48
CA GLU A 54 -3.83 2.59 9.80
C GLU A 54 -4.89 1.48 9.72
N ALA A 55 -5.81 1.55 8.75
CA ALA A 55 -6.79 0.50 8.52
C ALA A 55 -6.11 -0.82 8.13
N ASN A 56 -5.12 -0.81 7.23
CA ASN A 56 -4.38 -2.01 6.87
C ASN A 56 -3.63 -2.63 8.05
N LYS A 57 -3.16 -1.83 9.02
CA LYS A 57 -2.55 -2.36 10.26
C LYS A 57 -3.56 -3.14 11.11
N LEU A 58 -4.81 -2.70 11.17
CA LEU A 58 -5.88 -3.41 11.87
C LEU A 58 -6.19 -4.78 11.22
N PHE A 59 -6.09 -4.88 9.89
CA PHE A 59 -6.34 -6.12 9.16
C PHE A 59 -5.15 -7.10 9.15
N GLN A 60 -3.93 -6.64 9.49
CA GLN A 60 -2.70 -7.46 9.50
C GLN A 60 -2.42 -8.17 10.84
N GLY A 61 -3.30 -8.03 11.84
CA GLY A 61 -3.13 -8.67 13.15
C GLY A 61 -1.80 -8.31 13.82
N LYS A 62 -1.08 -9.32 14.35
CA LYS A 62 0.23 -9.11 15.01
C LYS A 62 1.30 -8.53 14.08
N GLN A 63 1.20 -8.78 12.77
CA GLN A 63 2.17 -8.34 11.76
C GLN A 63 2.01 -6.86 11.35
N GLY A 64 0.90 -6.20 11.72
CA GLY A 64 0.69 -4.76 11.48
C GLY A 64 1.18 -3.84 12.61
N THR A 65 1.85 -4.39 13.61
CA THR A 65 2.24 -3.65 14.83
C THR A 65 3.60 -2.99 14.68
N PRO A 66 3.86 -1.86 15.37
CA PRO A 66 5.21 -1.27 15.42
C PRO A 66 6.28 -2.24 15.96
N ALA A 67 5.88 -3.22 16.78
CA ALA A 67 6.77 -4.27 17.28
C ALA A 67 7.24 -5.20 16.14
N HIS A 68 6.34 -5.56 15.23
CA HIS A 68 6.70 -6.32 14.03
C HIS A 68 7.67 -5.55 13.13
N ASP A 69 7.39 -4.27 12.86
CA ASP A 69 8.28 -3.41 12.07
C ASP A 69 9.70 -3.37 12.68
N GLN A 70 9.80 -3.28 14.01
CA GLN A 70 11.08 -3.33 14.73
C GLN A 70 11.76 -4.71 14.64
N ALA A 71 10.99 -5.79 14.72
CA ALA A 71 11.52 -7.15 14.55
C ALA A 71 12.11 -7.33 13.15
N VAL A 72 11.41 -6.84 12.12
CA VAL A 72 11.88 -6.85 10.72
C VAL A 72 13.13 -6.00 10.54
N SER A 73 13.20 -4.78 11.10
CA SER A 73 14.41 -3.94 11.06
C SER A 73 15.61 -4.66 11.66
N ARG A 74 15.44 -5.28 12.82
CA ARG A 74 16.50 -6.06 13.48
C ARG A 74 16.94 -7.27 12.65
N LEU A 75 16.02 -7.93 11.95
CA LEU A 75 16.37 -9.01 11.02
C LEU A 75 17.22 -8.51 9.86
N GLN A 76 16.87 -7.37 9.28
CA GLN A 76 17.62 -6.75 8.18
C GLN A 76 19.02 -6.31 8.63
N GLU A 77 19.13 -5.64 9.79
CA GLU A 77 20.40 -5.17 10.37
C GLU A 77 21.37 -6.32 10.65
N HIS A 78 20.84 -7.49 11.04
CA HIS A 78 21.64 -8.65 11.40
C HIS A 78 21.75 -9.69 10.29
N LEU A 79 21.26 -9.41 9.08
CA LEU A 79 21.35 -10.33 7.95
C LEU A 79 22.82 -10.73 7.68
N GLY A 80 23.06 -12.03 7.48
CA GLY A 80 24.41 -12.57 7.28
C GLY A 80 25.27 -12.67 8.55
N THR A 81 24.76 -12.25 9.72
CA THR A 81 25.46 -12.43 11.00
C THR A 81 24.96 -13.69 11.73
N LYS A 82 25.76 -14.20 12.67
CA LYS A 82 25.35 -15.34 13.54
C LYS A 82 24.07 -15.05 14.33
N LYS A 83 23.76 -13.77 14.60
CA LYS A 83 22.57 -13.35 15.33
C LYS A 83 21.28 -13.46 14.51
N PHE A 84 21.38 -13.50 13.18
CA PHE A 84 20.22 -13.61 12.29
C PHE A 84 19.37 -14.83 12.63
N LYS A 85 19.98 -16.02 12.73
CA LYS A 85 19.27 -17.28 12.98
C LYS A 85 18.44 -17.23 14.25
N THR A 86 19.00 -16.68 15.33
CA THR A 86 18.28 -16.53 16.61
C THR A 86 17.11 -15.56 16.51
N LEU A 87 17.27 -14.44 15.79
CA LEU A 87 16.21 -13.46 15.59
C LEU A 87 15.11 -14.00 14.67
N ALA A 88 15.49 -14.70 13.60
CA ALA A 88 14.58 -15.30 12.63
C ALA A 88 13.71 -16.37 13.31
N LYS A 89 14.31 -17.21 14.17
CA LYS A 89 13.55 -18.17 14.98
C LYS A 89 12.51 -17.48 15.88
N LYS A 90 12.92 -16.44 16.62
CA LYS A 90 11.98 -15.67 17.46
C LYS A 90 10.86 -15.03 16.65
N TYR A 91 11.18 -14.52 15.46
CA TYR A 91 10.18 -13.95 14.56
C TYR A 91 9.15 -15.00 14.14
N LEU A 92 9.59 -16.20 13.74
CA LEU A 92 8.69 -17.29 13.34
C LEU A 92 7.80 -17.75 14.50
N GLU A 93 8.33 -17.83 15.73
CA GLU A 93 7.56 -18.18 16.93
C GLU A 93 6.47 -17.14 17.24
N GLU A 94 6.78 -15.84 17.08
CA GLU A 94 5.89 -14.75 17.49
C GLU A 94 4.87 -14.37 16.41
N TYR A 95 5.30 -14.36 15.15
CA TYR A 95 4.56 -13.83 14.00
C TYR A 95 4.21 -14.89 12.95
N GLY A 96 4.77 -16.09 13.05
CA GLY A 96 4.59 -17.14 12.07
C GLY A 96 5.37 -16.90 10.77
N ARG A 97 4.97 -17.63 9.73
CA ARG A 97 5.57 -17.56 8.39
C ARG A 97 5.43 -16.15 7.79
N PRO A 98 6.50 -15.59 7.19
CA PRO A 98 6.44 -14.27 6.58
C PRO A 98 5.57 -14.27 5.32
N GLN A 99 4.72 -13.25 5.21
CA GLN A 99 3.76 -13.07 4.09
C GLN A 99 4.16 -11.93 3.14
N HIS A 100 5.07 -11.06 3.56
CA HIS A 100 5.50 -9.92 2.76
C HIS A 100 6.78 -10.26 1.99
N TRP A 101 6.77 -10.02 0.68
CA TRP A 101 7.89 -10.25 -0.24
C TRP A 101 9.28 -9.91 0.33
N GLY A 102 9.43 -8.70 0.86
CA GLY A 102 10.72 -8.24 1.41
C GLY A 102 11.17 -9.05 2.63
N ILE A 103 10.25 -9.55 3.44
CA ILE A 103 10.55 -10.39 4.60
C ILE A 103 10.80 -11.82 4.14
N GLN A 104 9.97 -12.36 3.24
CA GLN A 104 10.17 -13.69 2.64
C GLN A 104 11.58 -13.81 2.04
N TYR A 105 12.02 -12.77 1.32
CA TYR A 105 13.37 -12.69 0.75
C TYR A 105 14.48 -12.81 1.80
N LEU A 106 14.32 -12.24 2.99
CA LEU A 106 15.30 -12.38 4.09
C LEU A 106 15.40 -13.82 4.59
N PHE A 107 14.29 -14.55 4.59
CA PHE A 107 14.22 -15.92 5.08
C PHE A 107 14.73 -16.96 4.08
N LEU A 108 15.07 -16.58 2.85
CA LEU A 108 15.66 -17.49 1.87
C LEU A 108 17.07 -17.98 2.26
N ASP A 109 17.73 -17.32 3.22
CA ASP A 109 19.01 -17.76 3.81
C ASP A 109 18.84 -18.44 5.18
N TYR A 110 17.61 -18.74 5.59
CA TYR A 110 17.31 -19.41 6.84
C TYR A 110 17.62 -20.92 6.73
N PRO A 111 18.14 -21.58 7.77
CA PRO A 111 18.64 -22.96 7.68
C PRO A 111 17.54 -24.04 7.68
N ASP A 112 16.27 -23.68 7.48
CA ASP A 112 15.15 -24.62 7.44
C ASP A 112 14.71 -24.80 5.97
N PRO A 113 15.06 -25.94 5.32
CA PRO A 113 14.79 -26.16 3.91
C PRO A 113 13.30 -26.16 3.59
N GLU A 114 12.46 -26.75 4.44
CA GLU A 114 11.01 -26.84 4.21
C GLU A 114 10.42 -25.43 4.13
N LEU A 115 10.76 -24.57 5.10
CA LEU A 115 10.34 -23.17 5.10
C LEU A 115 10.84 -22.43 3.84
N VAL A 116 12.10 -22.62 3.46
CA VAL A 116 12.67 -21.94 2.28
C VAL A 116 11.95 -22.36 1.00
N MET A 117 11.69 -23.66 0.82
CA MET A 117 10.99 -24.18 -0.35
C MET A 117 9.57 -23.63 -0.45
N ASP A 118 8.87 -23.61 0.66
CA ASP A 118 7.55 -23.01 0.81
C ASP A 118 7.56 -21.53 0.37
N LEU A 119 8.51 -20.75 0.88
CA LEU A 119 8.66 -19.34 0.53
C LEU A 119 9.02 -19.13 -0.95
N LEU A 120 9.86 -20.00 -1.52
CA LEU A 120 10.21 -19.95 -2.94
C LEU A 120 8.97 -20.16 -3.83
N ARG A 121 8.06 -21.07 -3.45
CA ARG A 121 6.81 -21.31 -4.19
C ARG A 121 5.89 -20.10 -4.14
N ASP A 122 5.66 -19.52 -2.94
CA ASP A 122 4.85 -18.30 -2.80
C ASP A 122 5.42 -17.15 -3.63
N MET A 123 6.74 -16.94 -3.55
CA MET A 123 7.40 -15.87 -4.27
C MET A 123 7.36 -16.10 -5.79
N ALA A 124 7.44 -17.35 -6.26
CA ALA A 124 7.28 -17.65 -7.68
C ALA A 124 5.87 -17.33 -8.19
N GLU A 125 4.82 -17.62 -7.40
CA GLU A 125 3.44 -17.28 -7.74
C GLU A 125 3.24 -15.76 -7.81
N ASP A 126 3.81 -15.02 -6.85
CA ASP A 126 3.66 -13.57 -6.76
C ASP A 126 4.60 -12.78 -7.68
N TYR A 127 5.60 -13.44 -8.29
CA TYR A 127 6.67 -12.86 -9.11
C TYR A 127 6.17 -11.93 -10.24
N PRO A 128 5.17 -12.32 -11.07
CA PRO A 128 4.75 -11.49 -12.21
C PRO A 128 4.17 -10.14 -11.80
N ARG A 129 3.71 -10.02 -10.55
CA ARG A 129 3.10 -8.81 -9.99
C ARG A 129 4.12 -7.87 -9.35
N ARG A 130 5.38 -8.29 -9.21
CA ARG A 130 6.44 -7.52 -8.56
C ARG A 130 7.07 -6.51 -9.52
N SER A 131 7.80 -5.56 -8.96
CA SER A 131 8.58 -4.61 -9.76
C SER A 131 9.74 -5.30 -10.49
N LEU A 132 10.18 -4.76 -11.63
CA LEU A 132 11.33 -5.30 -12.38
C LEU A 132 12.57 -5.46 -11.51
N ARG A 133 12.81 -4.53 -10.57
CA ARG A 133 13.92 -4.61 -9.62
C ARG A 133 13.80 -5.83 -8.70
N GLU A 134 12.62 -6.08 -8.16
CA GLU A 134 12.35 -7.23 -7.30
C GLU A 134 12.43 -8.55 -8.06
N GLN A 135 11.92 -8.56 -9.29
CA GLN A 135 12.02 -9.72 -10.19
C GLN A 135 13.48 -10.07 -10.48
N GLN A 136 14.30 -9.08 -10.86
CA GLN A 136 15.73 -9.28 -11.11
C GLN A 136 16.48 -9.76 -9.85
N ALA A 137 16.16 -9.18 -8.69
CA ALA A 137 16.73 -9.60 -7.42
C ALA A 137 16.38 -11.06 -7.09
N PHE A 138 15.13 -11.47 -7.33
CA PHE A 138 14.69 -12.85 -7.12
C PHE A 138 15.37 -13.82 -8.10
N LEU A 139 15.47 -13.49 -9.39
CA LEU A 139 16.21 -14.32 -10.35
C LEU A 139 17.69 -14.48 -9.96
N SER A 140 18.33 -13.39 -9.48
CA SER A 140 19.69 -13.45 -8.96
C SER A 140 19.77 -14.40 -7.76
N LYS A 141 18.82 -14.30 -6.83
CA LYS A 141 18.75 -15.15 -5.64
C LYS A 141 18.54 -16.63 -5.99
N LEU A 142 17.66 -16.95 -6.94
CA LEU A 142 17.45 -18.31 -7.45
C LEU A 142 18.73 -18.90 -8.06
N ARG A 143 19.49 -18.10 -8.82
CA ARG A 143 20.80 -18.52 -9.37
C ARG A 143 21.79 -18.83 -8.26
N THR A 144 21.84 -18.01 -7.20
CA THR A 144 22.68 -18.25 -6.03
C THR A 144 22.28 -19.52 -5.30
N LEU A 145 20.98 -19.71 -5.02
CA LEU A 145 20.48 -20.90 -4.32
C LEU A 145 20.77 -22.17 -5.11
N ARG A 146 20.46 -22.19 -6.42
CA ARG A 146 20.79 -23.31 -7.31
C ARG A 146 22.28 -23.71 -7.23
N ALA A 147 23.18 -22.74 -7.11
CA ALA A 147 24.62 -22.98 -7.12
C ALA A 147 25.21 -23.33 -5.74
N LEU A 148 24.70 -22.70 -4.68
CA LEU A 148 25.37 -22.65 -3.37
C LEU A 148 24.51 -23.13 -2.19
N ALA A 149 23.21 -23.41 -2.38
CA ALA A 149 22.40 -23.92 -1.27
C ALA A 149 22.92 -25.29 -0.81
N GLU A 150 23.02 -25.46 0.51
CA GLU A 150 23.54 -26.70 1.12
C GLU A 150 22.59 -27.87 0.86
N ASP A 151 21.28 -27.60 0.94
CA ASP A 151 20.23 -28.58 0.72
C ASP A 151 20.01 -28.88 -0.77
N GLY A 152 19.83 -30.16 -1.11
CA GLY A 152 19.64 -30.61 -2.49
C GLY A 152 18.27 -30.25 -3.06
N GLU A 153 17.21 -30.39 -2.26
CA GLU A 153 15.84 -30.11 -2.71
C GLU A 153 15.62 -28.62 -2.94
N VAL A 154 16.21 -27.77 -2.09
CA VAL A 154 16.23 -26.31 -2.30
C VAL A 154 16.96 -25.96 -3.60
N ARG A 155 18.07 -26.63 -3.92
CA ARG A 155 18.80 -26.40 -5.18
C ARG A 155 17.95 -26.77 -6.40
N ASP A 156 17.33 -27.93 -6.36
CA ASP A 156 16.52 -28.46 -7.45
C ASP A 156 15.28 -27.59 -7.67
N LEU A 157 14.57 -27.23 -6.60
CA LEU A 157 13.42 -26.33 -6.69
C LEU A 157 13.81 -24.94 -7.21
N ALA A 158 14.93 -24.39 -6.75
CA ALA A 158 15.43 -23.11 -7.27
C ALA A 158 15.78 -23.18 -8.77
N ALA A 159 16.31 -24.31 -9.23
CA ALA A 159 16.60 -24.55 -10.65
C ALA A 159 15.32 -24.64 -11.48
N GLU A 160 14.32 -25.38 -10.99
CA GLU A 160 13.01 -25.54 -11.64
C GLU A 160 12.30 -24.19 -11.79
N ILE A 161 12.18 -23.44 -10.69
CA ILE A 161 11.56 -22.12 -10.69
C ILE A 161 12.31 -21.19 -11.65
N LEU A 162 13.64 -21.15 -11.59
CA LEU A 162 14.43 -20.31 -12.48
C LEU A 162 14.19 -20.63 -13.95
N ALA A 163 14.15 -21.92 -14.31
CA ALA A 163 13.88 -22.36 -15.67
C ALA A 163 12.48 -21.92 -16.12
N SER A 164 11.46 -22.13 -15.28
CA SER A 164 10.07 -21.76 -15.57
C SER A 164 9.89 -20.26 -15.81
N LEU A 165 10.56 -19.41 -15.01
CA LEU A 165 10.46 -17.96 -15.11
C LEU A 165 11.25 -17.41 -16.30
N SER A 166 12.42 -18.00 -16.60
CA SER A 166 13.24 -17.61 -17.76
C SER A 166 12.66 -18.03 -19.11
N ALA A 167 11.80 -19.05 -19.13
CA ALA A 167 11.11 -19.49 -20.34
C ALA A 167 9.84 -18.67 -20.64
N ALA A 168 9.40 -17.83 -19.69
CA ALA A 168 8.22 -16.98 -19.81
C ALA A 168 8.53 -15.54 -20.24
N GLU A 169 9.81 -15.16 -20.35
CA GLU A 169 10.29 -13.91 -20.98
C GLU A 169 10.38 -14.05 -22.51
#